data_AF-A0A929IAX7-F1
#
_entry.id   AF-A0A929IAX7-F1
#
_cell.length_a   1.000
_cell.length_b   1.000
_cell.length_c   1.000
_cell.angle_alpha   90.00
_cell.angle_beta   90.00
_cell.angle_gamma   90.00
#
_symmetry.space_group_name_H-M   'P 1'
#
loop_
_entity.id
_entity.type
_entity.pdbx_description
1 polymer ?
#
loop_
_entity_poly.entity_id
_entity_poly.type
_entity_poly.pdbx_seq_one_letter_code
_entity_poly.pdbx_strand_id
1 'polypeptide(L)'
;PFYIGNTPFAPVANERTFDVDYIDNATGAPGPDGIADPSGTHSINLTSLLTSRDNTRQASIDLTVLAHTVFGGLSVDGDAIPDLDGGNMHFVGQSLGSMVGTPFLGVEDLVSNAVISVPGGGIINLLLGSETFGPRIRAGLAAAGLEPGTADFAAYVVAAQTILDSSDPINWAAVSAGFNTILLHEVINDSVIPNSVPGAPLSGTEPLIRAMGLTTITGTTQDAVGIRGVVRFVPPASHGSLLSPTDSPSATVEMQGEMASMIVSGGTAVVVNDPTVIVQE
;
A
#
# COMPACT_ATOMS: atom_id res chain seq x y z
N PRO A 1 -8.90 -1.54 -4.46
CA PRO A 1 -10.23 -0.88 -4.38
C PRO A 1 -11.19 -1.72 -3.52
N PHE A 2 -11.58 -1.21 -2.35
CA PHE A 2 -12.59 -1.81 -1.46
C PHE A 2 -13.94 -1.95 -2.18
N TYR A 3 -14.61 -3.09 -2.00
CA TYR A 3 -15.96 -3.38 -2.46
C TYR A 3 -16.94 -2.71 -1.51
N ILE A 4 -17.60 -1.64 -1.97
CA ILE A 4 -18.46 -0.81 -1.15
C ILE A 4 -19.69 -1.58 -0.67
N GLY A 5 -20.07 -2.65 -1.39
CA GLY A 5 -21.23 -3.49 -1.09
C GLY A 5 -21.18 -4.14 0.29
N ASN A 6 -19.99 -4.31 0.87
CA ASN A 6 -19.80 -4.82 2.22
C ASN A 6 -19.72 -3.72 3.30
N THR A 7 -20.04 -2.48 2.95
CA THR A 7 -19.99 -1.34 3.86
C THR A 7 -21.40 -0.77 4.11
N PRO A 8 -21.59 0.03 5.17
CA PRO A 8 -22.85 0.76 5.39
C PRO A 8 -23.22 1.72 4.25
N PHE A 9 -22.29 2.06 3.36
CA PHE A 9 -22.51 2.94 2.21
C PHE A 9 -23.05 2.21 0.97
N ALA A 10 -23.13 0.87 1.00
CA ALA A 10 -23.62 0.05 -0.12
C ALA A 10 -24.94 0.56 -0.75
N PRO A 11 -25.98 0.98 0.02
CA PRO A 11 -27.26 1.37 -0.56
C PRO A 11 -27.24 2.67 -1.38
N VAL A 12 -26.23 3.52 -1.17
CA VAL A 12 -26.11 4.85 -1.81
C VAL A 12 -24.87 4.95 -2.71
N ALA A 13 -24.05 3.90 -2.75
CA ALA A 13 -22.83 3.91 -3.51
C ALA A 13 -23.09 3.71 -5.01
N ASN A 14 -22.29 4.40 -5.80
CA ASN A 14 -22.22 4.22 -7.25
C ASN A 14 -20.77 3.85 -7.56
N GLU A 15 -20.44 2.56 -7.40
CA GLU A 15 -19.05 2.08 -7.54
C GLU A 15 -18.72 1.61 -8.95
N ARG A 16 -17.42 1.64 -9.28
CA ARG A 16 -16.88 1.14 -10.56
C ARG A 16 -16.58 -0.36 -10.53
N THR A 17 -16.71 -1.03 -9.40
CA THR A 17 -16.54 -2.50 -9.30
C THR A 17 -17.85 -3.15 -9.73
N PHE A 18 -17.87 -3.62 -10.98
CA PHE A 18 -19.07 -4.11 -11.68
C PHE A 18 -19.55 -5.50 -11.19
N ASP A 19 -19.44 -5.82 -9.90
CA ASP A 19 -19.68 -7.17 -9.35
C ASP A 19 -19.06 -8.26 -10.23
N VAL A 20 -17.84 -7.98 -10.74
CA VAL A 20 -17.19 -8.84 -11.72
C VAL A 20 -16.87 -10.19 -11.11
N ASP A 21 -17.08 -11.24 -11.88
CA ASP A 21 -16.85 -12.64 -11.51
C ASP A 21 -16.13 -13.28 -12.69
N TYR A 22 -14.82 -13.09 -12.75
CA TYR A 22 -13.96 -13.53 -13.85
C TYR A 22 -12.99 -14.63 -13.42
N ILE A 23 -12.87 -14.90 -12.11
CA ILE A 23 -12.01 -15.94 -11.58
C ILE A 23 -12.71 -16.79 -10.53
N ASP A 24 -12.20 -18.00 -10.33
CA ASP A 24 -12.54 -18.81 -9.16
C ASP A 24 -11.75 -18.26 -7.96
N ASN A 25 -12.45 -17.81 -6.92
CA ASN A 25 -11.88 -17.11 -5.78
C ASN A 25 -11.03 -18.01 -4.88
N ALA A 26 -11.22 -19.33 -4.96
CA ALA A 26 -10.44 -20.29 -4.18
C ALA A 26 -9.11 -20.65 -4.86
N THR A 27 -9.08 -20.69 -6.19
CA THR A 27 -7.93 -21.15 -6.99
C THR A 27 -7.24 -20.03 -7.76
N GLY A 28 -7.92 -18.90 -7.92
CA GLY A 28 -7.58 -17.78 -8.77
C GLY A 28 -7.77 -18.03 -10.28
N ALA A 29 -8.12 -19.25 -10.69
CA ALA A 29 -8.13 -19.65 -12.10
C ALA A 29 -9.18 -18.88 -12.92
N PRO A 30 -8.99 -18.67 -14.24
CA PRO A 30 -9.98 -17.98 -15.07
C PRO A 30 -11.31 -18.73 -15.13
N GLY A 31 -12.42 -17.98 -15.06
CA GLY A 31 -13.80 -18.47 -15.14
C GLY A 31 -14.60 -18.13 -13.88
N PRO A 32 -15.91 -17.83 -14.00
CA PRO A 32 -16.73 -17.42 -12.86
C PRO A 32 -16.98 -18.56 -11.86
N ASP A 33 -17.02 -18.26 -10.56
CA ASP A 33 -17.43 -19.19 -9.50
C ASP A 33 -18.79 -18.84 -8.85
N GLY A 34 -19.44 -17.77 -9.32
CA GLY A 34 -20.71 -17.27 -8.79
C GLY A 34 -20.55 -16.36 -7.57
N ILE A 35 -19.32 -16.02 -7.19
CA ILE A 35 -18.98 -15.08 -6.11
C ILE A 35 -18.20 -13.92 -6.75
N ALA A 36 -18.64 -12.69 -6.48
CA ALA A 36 -17.93 -11.51 -6.99
C ALA A 36 -16.46 -11.52 -6.56
N ASP A 37 -15.57 -11.25 -7.51
CA ASP A 37 -14.13 -11.25 -7.32
C ASP A 37 -13.74 -10.24 -6.22
N PRO A 38 -12.84 -10.59 -5.29
CA PRO A 38 -12.40 -9.70 -4.23
C PRO A 38 -11.87 -8.37 -4.76
N SER A 39 -12.11 -7.36 -3.95
CA SER A 39 -11.47 -6.05 -4.02
C SER A 39 -9.99 -6.12 -4.37
N GLY A 40 -9.60 -5.56 -5.52
CA GLY A 40 -8.19 -5.46 -5.91
C GLY A 40 -7.69 -6.60 -6.80
N THR A 41 -8.43 -7.69 -6.96
CA THR A 41 -8.07 -8.84 -7.81
C THR A 41 -7.57 -8.42 -9.19
N HIS A 42 -8.26 -7.46 -9.82
CA HIS A 42 -7.95 -7.00 -11.18
C HIS A 42 -7.13 -5.72 -11.25
N SER A 43 -6.63 -5.23 -10.11
CA SER A 43 -5.86 -3.98 -10.07
C SER A 43 -4.49 -4.13 -10.73
N ILE A 44 -3.84 -5.29 -10.54
CA ILE A 44 -2.60 -5.66 -11.22
C ILE A 44 -2.92 -6.60 -12.36
N ASN A 45 -2.67 -6.14 -13.58
CA ASN A 45 -2.92 -6.83 -14.83
C ASN A 45 -1.62 -7.04 -15.63
N LEU A 46 -1.08 -8.26 -15.59
CA LEU A 46 0.16 -8.60 -16.28
C LEU A 46 0.01 -8.83 -17.79
N THR A 47 -1.22 -8.98 -18.28
CA THR A 47 -1.50 -9.05 -19.73
C THR A 47 -1.64 -7.66 -20.34
N SER A 48 -1.99 -6.65 -19.53
CA SER A 48 -1.99 -5.23 -19.89
C SER A 48 -1.29 -4.39 -18.82
N LEU A 49 0.03 -4.25 -18.97
CA LEU A 49 0.87 -3.45 -18.07
C LEU A 49 0.48 -1.96 -18.06
N LEU A 50 -0.04 -1.45 -19.19
CA LEU A 50 -0.58 -0.09 -19.27
C LEU A 50 -1.82 0.07 -18.39
N THR A 51 -2.72 -0.91 -18.40
CA THR A 51 -3.89 -0.91 -17.52
C THR A 51 -3.47 -0.99 -16.05
N SER A 52 -2.46 -1.81 -15.71
CA SER A 52 -1.90 -1.83 -14.35
C SER A 52 -1.41 -0.46 -13.89
N ARG A 53 -0.56 0.18 -14.71
CA ARG A 53 -0.04 1.53 -14.44
C ARG A 53 -1.17 2.53 -14.23
N ASP A 54 -2.15 2.52 -15.13
CA ASP A 54 -3.22 3.51 -15.12
C ASP A 54 -4.22 3.24 -13.98
N ASN A 55 -4.42 1.99 -13.55
CA ASN A 55 -5.15 1.66 -12.32
C ASN A 55 -4.49 2.27 -11.09
N THR A 56 -3.16 2.14 -10.96
CA THR A 56 -2.41 2.73 -9.84
C THR A 56 -2.49 4.26 -9.85
N ARG A 57 -2.30 4.89 -11.02
CA ARG A 57 -2.41 6.35 -11.16
C ARG A 57 -3.82 6.85 -10.86
N GLN A 58 -4.84 6.18 -11.39
CA GLN A 58 -6.23 6.55 -11.16
C GLN A 58 -6.58 6.43 -9.69
N ALA A 59 -6.09 5.39 -8.99
CA ALA A 59 -6.28 5.27 -7.54
C ALA A 59 -5.67 6.45 -6.77
N SER A 60 -4.45 6.89 -7.12
CA SER A 60 -3.86 8.09 -6.51
C SER A 60 -4.66 9.36 -6.79
N ILE A 61 -5.16 9.53 -8.01
CA ILE A 61 -6.01 10.68 -8.39
C ILE A 61 -7.36 10.64 -7.68
N ASP A 62 -7.99 9.46 -7.56
CA ASP A 62 -9.25 9.29 -6.86
C ASP A 62 -9.10 9.68 -5.37
N LEU A 63 -7.93 9.44 -4.75
CA LEU A 63 -7.61 9.94 -3.40
C LEU A 63 -7.52 11.47 -3.33
N THR A 64 -6.89 12.12 -4.32
CA THR A 64 -6.88 13.60 -4.42
C THR A 64 -8.29 14.17 -4.60
N VAL A 65 -9.12 13.55 -5.44
CA VAL A 65 -10.52 13.94 -5.59
C VAL A 65 -11.27 13.81 -4.26
N LEU A 66 -11.03 12.73 -3.51
CA LEU A 66 -11.61 12.56 -2.18
C LEU A 66 -11.16 13.66 -1.22
N ALA A 67 -9.86 13.95 -1.14
CA ALA A 67 -9.31 15.00 -0.29
C ALA A 67 -9.95 16.37 -0.57
N HIS A 68 -10.04 16.76 -1.85
CA HIS A 68 -10.69 18.01 -2.24
C HIS A 68 -12.20 18.01 -2.02
N THR A 69 -12.87 16.86 -2.14
CA THR A 69 -14.30 16.74 -1.84
C THR A 69 -14.57 16.98 -0.36
N VAL A 70 -13.75 16.38 0.51
CA VAL A 70 -13.81 16.58 1.96
C VAL A 70 -13.49 18.03 2.32
N PHE A 71 -12.41 18.59 1.76
CA PHE A 71 -12.03 20.00 1.93
C PHE A 71 -13.13 20.98 1.49
N GLY A 72 -13.87 20.63 0.43
CA GLY A 72 -15.00 21.40 -0.09
C GLY A 72 -16.25 21.40 0.79
N GLY A 73 -16.25 20.68 1.92
CA GLY A 73 -17.36 20.63 2.86
C GLY A 73 -18.34 19.49 2.58
N LEU A 74 -17.83 18.27 2.41
CA LEU A 74 -18.67 17.08 2.25
C LEU A 74 -19.67 16.95 3.42
N SER A 75 -20.96 16.89 3.08
CA SER A 75 -22.05 16.45 3.96
C SER A 75 -22.53 15.08 3.48
N VAL A 76 -22.58 14.12 4.39
CA VAL A 76 -23.04 12.74 4.16
C VAL A 76 -24.52 12.57 4.49
N ASP A 77 -25.09 13.45 5.31
CA ASP A 77 -26.52 13.43 5.67
C ASP A 77 -27.39 14.38 4.83
N GLY A 78 -26.75 15.21 3.99
CA GLY A 78 -27.40 16.12 3.05
C GLY A 78 -27.88 17.43 3.66
N ASP A 79 -27.46 17.76 4.87
CA ASP A 79 -27.66 19.08 5.45
C ASP A 79 -26.65 20.12 4.90
N ALA A 80 -26.65 21.33 5.45
CA ALA A 80 -25.76 22.41 5.00
C ALA A 80 -24.45 22.49 5.82
N ILE A 81 -24.19 21.53 6.69
CA ILE A 81 -23.08 21.51 7.63
C ILE A 81 -22.08 20.45 7.16
N PRO A 82 -20.80 20.80 6.95
CA PRO A 82 -19.78 19.79 6.68
C PRO A 82 -19.68 18.77 7.82
N ASP A 83 -19.69 17.48 7.48
CA ASP A 83 -19.60 16.38 8.46
C ASP A 83 -18.17 15.99 8.80
N LEU A 84 -17.21 16.36 7.96
CA LEU A 84 -15.80 16.01 8.07
C LEU A 84 -14.93 17.26 8.16
N ASP A 85 -13.88 17.19 8.98
CA ASP A 85 -12.88 18.26 9.09
C ASP A 85 -11.89 18.19 7.94
N GLY A 86 -12.19 18.92 6.86
CA GLY A 86 -11.31 19.04 5.71
C GLY A 86 -10.00 19.80 5.98
N GLY A 87 -9.87 20.48 7.12
CA GLY A 87 -8.63 21.15 7.52
C GLY A 87 -7.63 20.23 8.20
N ASN A 88 -8.05 19.03 8.61
CA ASN A 88 -7.22 18.09 9.36
C ASN A 88 -7.34 16.67 8.79
N MET A 89 -6.72 16.45 7.64
CA MET A 89 -6.72 15.16 6.95
C MET A 89 -5.38 14.43 7.10
N HIS A 90 -5.47 13.12 7.30
CA HIS A 90 -4.33 12.22 7.44
C HIS A 90 -4.54 10.99 6.57
N PHE A 91 -3.44 10.40 6.09
CA PHE A 91 -3.49 9.22 5.25
C PHE A 91 -3.07 7.97 6.02
N VAL A 92 -3.84 6.89 5.89
CA VAL A 92 -3.42 5.55 6.34
C VAL A 92 -3.57 4.59 5.18
N GLY A 93 -2.45 3.96 4.81
CA GLY A 93 -2.38 2.93 3.79
C GLY A 93 -1.97 1.58 4.39
N GLN A 94 -2.43 0.52 3.73
CA GLN A 94 -1.99 -0.86 3.96
C GLN A 94 -1.68 -1.48 2.59
N SER A 95 -0.46 -2.00 2.41
CA SER A 95 -0.02 -2.73 1.21
C SER A 95 -0.26 -1.93 -0.06
N LEU A 96 -1.06 -2.43 -1.01
CA LEU A 96 -1.42 -1.72 -2.23
C LEU A 96 -1.99 -0.33 -1.93
N GLY A 97 -2.74 -0.16 -0.83
CA GLY A 97 -3.20 1.14 -0.35
C GLY A 97 -2.04 2.11 -0.05
N SER A 98 -1.00 1.63 0.62
CA SER A 98 0.23 2.41 0.85
C SER A 98 1.00 2.70 -0.45
N MET A 99 1.00 1.77 -1.39
CA MET A 99 1.67 1.92 -2.68
C MET A 99 0.97 2.99 -3.54
N VAL A 100 -0.36 2.96 -3.67
CA VAL A 100 -1.11 4.03 -4.38
C VAL A 100 -1.09 5.35 -3.61
N GLY A 101 -1.00 5.28 -2.28
CA GLY A 101 -0.87 6.42 -1.39
C GLY A 101 0.45 7.17 -1.53
N THR A 102 1.54 6.48 -1.90
CA THR A 102 2.86 7.11 -2.00
C THR A 102 2.89 8.20 -3.09
N PRO A 103 2.48 7.95 -4.35
CA PRO A 103 2.33 9.02 -5.36
C PRO A 103 1.33 10.10 -4.96
N PHE A 104 0.20 9.72 -4.32
CA PHE A 104 -0.80 10.66 -3.82
C PHE A 104 -0.18 11.69 -2.86
N LEU A 105 0.56 11.23 -1.85
CA LEU A 105 1.28 12.09 -0.90
C LEU A 105 2.36 12.97 -1.59
N GLY A 106 2.85 12.55 -2.75
CA GLY A 106 3.82 13.34 -3.52
C GLY A 106 3.22 14.54 -4.25
N VAL A 107 1.90 14.60 -4.41
CA VAL A 107 1.20 15.64 -5.20
C VAL A 107 0.06 16.34 -4.47
N GLU A 108 -0.47 15.74 -3.40
CA GLU A 108 -1.57 16.28 -2.60
C GLU A 108 -1.02 17.08 -1.41
N ASP A 109 -1.36 18.37 -1.33
CA ASP A 109 -0.91 19.25 -0.25
C ASP A 109 -1.89 19.34 0.93
N LEU A 110 -3.14 18.88 0.76
CA LEU A 110 -4.13 18.84 1.84
C LEU A 110 -3.87 17.73 2.86
N VAL A 111 -2.99 16.77 2.55
CA VAL A 111 -2.67 15.63 3.41
C VAL A 111 -1.16 15.49 3.61
N SER A 112 -0.68 15.94 4.77
CA SER A 112 0.77 16.03 5.07
C SER A 112 1.28 15.09 6.17
N ASN A 113 0.43 14.20 6.66
CA ASN A 113 0.76 13.19 7.66
C ASN A 113 0.23 11.82 7.23
N ALA A 114 1.12 10.84 7.21
CA ALA A 114 0.83 9.53 6.66
C ALA A 114 1.39 8.38 7.49
N VAL A 115 0.59 7.32 7.57
CA VAL A 115 1.03 5.98 8.00
C VAL A 115 0.92 5.06 6.79
N ILE A 116 2.03 4.50 6.34
CA ILE A 116 2.09 3.56 5.23
C ILE A 116 2.56 2.20 5.75
N SER A 117 1.62 1.29 5.96
CA SER A 117 1.93 -0.06 6.46
C SER A 117 2.24 -1.01 5.31
N VAL A 118 3.36 -1.74 5.46
CA VAL A 118 3.92 -2.75 4.54
C VAL A 118 3.85 -2.39 3.03
N PRO A 119 4.27 -1.16 2.63
CA PRO A 119 4.41 -0.82 1.22
C PRO A 119 5.64 -1.49 0.59
N GLY A 120 5.77 -1.41 -0.73
CA GLY A 120 7.03 -1.69 -1.41
C GLY A 120 7.19 -0.91 -2.70
N GLY A 121 8.43 -0.69 -3.13
CA GLY A 121 8.78 -0.13 -4.43
C GLY A 121 9.20 -1.20 -5.44
N GLY A 122 9.38 -0.81 -6.70
CA GLY A 122 9.88 -1.67 -7.77
C GLY A 122 8.90 -2.81 -8.08
N ILE A 123 7.67 -2.45 -8.46
CA ILE A 123 6.46 -3.29 -8.46
C ILE A 123 6.67 -4.64 -9.17
N ILE A 124 7.20 -4.65 -10.39
CA ILE A 124 7.28 -5.92 -11.16
C ILE A 124 8.21 -6.93 -10.49
N ASN A 125 9.40 -6.49 -10.07
CA ASN A 125 10.37 -7.37 -9.42
C ASN A 125 9.93 -7.72 -7.99
N LEU A 126 9.26 -6.81 -7.29
CA LEU A 126 8.59 -7.09 -6.01
C LEU A 126 7.57 -8.22 -6.18
N LEU A 127 6.67 -8.13 -7.16
CA LEU A 127 5.66 -9.14 -7.42
C LEU A 127 6.29 -10.48 -7.81
N LEU A 128 7.35 -10.46 -8.61
CA LEU A 128 8.11 -11.65 -8.98
C LEU A 128 8.89 -12.25 -7.81
N GLY A 129 9.32 -11.44 -6.85
CA GLY A 129 10.05 -11.86 -5.65
C GLY A 129 9.17 -12.28 -4.48
N SER A 130 7.88 -11.93 -4.51
CA SER A 130 6.88 -12.28 -3.50
C SER A 130 6.70 -13.80 -3.37
N GLU A 131 6.60 -14.31 -2.14
CA GLU A 131 6.27 -15.71 -1.87
C GLU A 131 4.81 -16.01 -2.28
N THR A 132 3.91 -15.05 -2.03
CA THR A 132 2.48 -15.18 -2.32
C THR A 132 2.18 -15.03 -3.80
N PHE A 133 2.73 -14.01 -4.47
CA PHE A 133 2.40 -13.72 -5.88
C PHE A 133 3.37 -14.36 -6.88
N GLY A 134 4.65 -14.44 -6.53
CA GLY A 134 5.73 -14.79 -7.45
C GLY A 134 5.57 -16.14 -8.14
N PRO A 135 5.23 -17.25 -7.44
CA PRO A 135 5.05 -18.56 -8.07
C PRO A 135 4.02 -18.54 -9.19
N ARG A 136 2.86 -17.93 -8.94
CA ARG A 136 1.74 -17.87 -9.89
C ARG A 136 2.06 -16.99 -11.09
N ILE A 137 2.69 -15.85 -10.85
CA ILE A 137 3.11 -14.91 -11.90
C ILE A 137 4.14 -15.56 -12.82
N ARG A 138 5.20 -16.16 -12.25
CA ARG A 138 6.25 -16.83 -13.03
C ARG A 138 5.69 -17.98 -13.86
N ALA A 139 4.77 -18.77 -13.30
CA ALA A 139 4.10 -19.84 -14.04
C ALA A 139 3.23 -19.32 -15.20
N GLY A 140 2.50 -18.22 -14.99
CA GLY A 140 1.70 -17.59 -16.04
C GLY A 140 2.55 -17.01 -17.17
N LEU A 141 3.68 -16.38 -16.83
CA LEU A 141 4.64 -15.87 -17.82
C LEU A 141 5.30 -17.00 -18.60
N ALA A 142 5.73 -18.07 -17.93
CA ALA A 142 6.27 -19.27 -18.56
C ALA A 142 5.27 -19.88 -19.57
N ALA A 143 3.99 -20.00 -19.18
CA ALA A 143 2.94 -20.47 -20.09
C ALA A 143 2.73 -19.56 -21.33
N ALA A 144 3.11 -18.29 -21.24
CA ALA A 144 3.12 -17.34 -22.36
C ALA A 144 4.44 -17.34 -23.16
N GLY A 145 5.36 -18.27 -22.87
CA GLY A 145 6.68 -18.38 -23.52
C GLY A 145 7.78 -17.53 -22.89
N LEU A 146 7.50 -16.85 -21.77
CA LEU A 146 8.46 -16.03 -21.03
C LEU A 146 9.01 -16.82 -19.84
N GLU A 147 9.92 -17.75 -20.12
CA GLU A 147 10.52 -18.62 -19.11
C GLU A 147 11.53 -17.87 -18.21
N PRO A 148 11.43 -17.97 -16.86
CA PRO A 148 12.40 -17.34 -15.95
C PRO A 148 13.85 -17.69 -16.27
N GLY A 149 14.74 -16.69 -16.22
CA GLY A 149 16.17 -16.85 -16.52
C GLY A 149 16.53 -16.75 -18.00
N THR A 150 15.56 -16.57 -18.90
CA THR A 150 15.81 -16.31 -20.32
C THR A 150 15.99 -14.82 -20.62
N ALA A 151 16.58 -14.51 -21.79
CA ALA A 151 16.72 -13.13 -22.26
C ALA A 151 15.36 -12.46 -22.50
N ASP A 152 14.38 -13.19 -23.02
CA ASP A 152 13.03 -12.67 -23.28
C ASP A 152 12.29 -12.35 -21.99
N PHE A 153 12.44 -13.19 -20.95
CA PHE A 153 11.92 -12.87 -19.62
C PHE A 153 12.57 -11.62 -19.04
N ALA A 154 13.89 -11.49 -19.13
CA ALA A 154 14.59 -10.29 -18.66
C ALA A 154 14.14 -9.03 -19.43
N ALA A 155 13.96 -9.13 -20.74
CA ALA A 155 13.45 -8.04 -21.57
C ALA A 155 12.01 -7.65 -21.19
N TYR A 156 11.14 -8.63 -20.91
CA TYR A 156 9.80 -8.39 -20.39
C TYR A 156 9.84 -7.64 -19.06
N VAL A 157 10.68 -8.06 -18.11
CA VAL A 157 10.81 -7.40 -16.80
C VAL A 157 11.26 -5.95 -16.94
N VAL A 158 12.25 -5.67 -17.81
CA VAL A 158 12.70 -4.30 -18.09
C VAL A 158 11.59 -3.46 -18.71
N ALA A 159 10.86 -4.01 -19.68
CA ALA A 159 9.73 -3.32 -20.31
C ALA A 159 8.61 -3.05 -19.29
N ALA A 160 8.28 -4.03 -18.45
CA ALA A 160 7.28 -3.90 -17.40
C ALA A 160 7.66 -2.85 -16.36
N GLN A 161 8.92 -2.84 -15.90
CA GLN A 161 9.43 -1.80 -15.01
C GLN A 161 9.28 -0.42 -15.66
N THR A 162 9.75 -0.26 -16.90
CA THR A 162 9.66 1.00 -17.65
C THR A 162 8.23 1.51 -17.79
N ILE A 163 7.26 0.60 -18.03
CA ILE A 163 5.84 0.97 -18.14
C ILE A 163 5.30 1.41 -16.78
N LEU A 164 5.58 0.66 -15.72
CA LEU A 164 5.05 0.90 -14.38
C LEU A 164 5.74 2.06 -13.64
N ASP A 165 6.96 2.44 -14.05
CA ASP A 165 7.84 3.36 -13.32
C ASP A 165 7.13 4.62 -12.81
N SER A 166 6.38 5.29 -13.69
CA SER A 166 5.70 6.53 -13.33
C SER A 166 4.61 6.41 -12.25
N SER A 167 4.14 5.20 -11.96
CA SER A 167 3.19 4.89 -10.88
C SER A 167 3.84 4.13 -9.71
N ASP A 168 5.13 3.81 -9.82
CA ASP A 168 5.86 3.01 -8.84
C ASP A 168 6.23 3.87 -7.61
N PRO A 169 5.90 3.44 -6.38
CA PRO A 169 6.25 4.17 -5.15
C PRO A 169 7.71 4.57 -5.05
N ILE A 170 8.63 3.78 -5.60
CA ILE A 170 10.07 4.06 -5.52
C ILE A 170 10.45 5.40 -6.18
N ASN A 171 9.72 5.79 -7.24
CA ASN A 171 9.97 7.03 -7.97
C ASN A 171 9.33 8.25 -7.30
N TRP A 172 8.41 8.04 -6.37
CA TRP A 172 7.74 9.08 -5.60
C TRP A 172 8.31 9.23 -4.18
N ALA A 173 9.08 8.26 -3.71
CA ALA A 173 9.66 8.19 -2.36
C ALA A 173 10.24 9.52 -1.84
N ALA A 174 11.15 10.14 -2.61
CA ALA A 174 11.84 11.35 -2.19
C ALA A 174 10.90 12.56 -2.10
N VAL A 175 9.95 12.70 -3.03
CA VAL A 175 8.99 13.81 -3.01
C VAL A 175 7.97 13.64 -1.89
N SER A 176 7.45 12.42 -1.70
CA SER A 176 6.50 12.11 -0.64
C SER A 176 7.12 12.31 0.75
N ALA A 177 8.35 11.84 0.98
CA ALA A 177 9.03 12.08 2.26
C ALA A 177 9.51 13.53 2.44
N GLY A 178 9.80 14.24 1.34
CA GLY A 178 10.27 15.62 1.39
C GLY A 178 9.24 16.60 1.95
N PHE A 179 7.96 16.39 1.65
CA PHE A 179 6.88 17.30 2.04
C PHE A 179 6.04 16.82 3.22
N ASN A 180 6.09 15.53 3.55
CA ASN A 180 5.17 14.92 4.51
C ASN A 180 5.90 14.31 5.71
N THR A 181 5.15 14.16 6.80
CA THR A 181 5.50 13.24 7.87
C THR A 181 5.05 11.84 7.50
N ILE A 182 5.92 10.86 7.71
CA ILE A 182 5.73 9.47 7.28
C ILE A 182 6.15 8.54 8.41
N LEU A 183 5.21 7.70 8.84
CA LEU A 183 5.48 6.48 9.57
C LEU A 183 5.30 5.29 8.62
N LEU A 184 6.34 4.50 8.44
CA LEU A 184 6.28 3.25 7.70
C LEU A 184 6.32 2.07 8.66
N HIS A 185 5.40 1.12 8.53
CA HIS A 185 5.53 -0.18 9.18
C HIS A 185 6.09 -1.19 8.20
N GLU A 186 7.14 -1.89 8.58
CA GLU A 186 7.65 -3.05 7.88
C GLU A 186 7.40 -4.30 8.71
N VAL A 187 7.05 -5.41 8.08
CA VAL A 187 7.02 -6.73 8.72
C VAL A 187 8.21 -7.53 8.21
N ILE A 188 9.01 -8.07 9.12
CA ILE A 188 10.17 -8.91 8.77
C ILE A 188 9.69 -10.25 8.23
N ASN A 189 10.25 -10.67 7.08
CA ASN A 189 9.85 -11.87 6.34
C ASN A 189 8.38 -11.84 5.86
N ASP A 190 7.88 -10.65 5.52
CA ASP A 190 6.57 -10.50 4.87
C ASP A 190 6.51 -11.32 3.57
N SER A 191 5.56 -12.25 3.50
CA SER A 191 5.38 -13.19 2.39
C SER A 191 4.64 -12.59 1.19
N VAL A 192 4.03 -11.41 1.35
CA VAL A 192 3.30 -10.70 0.32
C VAL A 192 4.20 -9.65 -0.30
N ILE A 193 4.74 -8.74 0.51
CA ILE A 193 5.65 -7.68 0.07
C ILE A 193 7.05 -7.95 0.64
N PRO A 194 7.97 -8.51 -0.16
CA PRO A 194 9.30 -8.85 0.34
C PRO A 194 10.05 -7.60 0.83
N ASN A 195 10.78 -7.73 1.93
CA ASN A 195 11.62 -6.65 2.45
C ASN A 195 12.68 -6.23 1.41
N SER A 196 13.21 -7.17 0.62
CA SER A 196 14.11 -6.92 -0.51
C SER A 196 14.06 -8.05 -1.52
N VAL A 197 14.34 -7.76 -2.80
CA VAL A 197 14.40 -8.78 -3.85
C VAL A 197 15.85 -8.95 -4.37
N PRO A 198 16.45 -10.15 -4.28
CA PRO A 198 17.79 -10.40 -4.81
C PRO A 198 17.90 -10.06 -6.30
N GLY A 199 18.92 -9.28 -6.68
CA GLY A 199 19.13 -8.84 -8.06
C GLY A 199 18.26 -7.64 -8.51
N ALA A 200 17.32 -7.18 -7.69
CA ALA A 200 16.49 -6.01 -7.95
C ALA A 200 16.61 -4.99 -6.80
N PRO A 201 17.68 -4.16 -6.79
CA PRO A 201 18.05 -3.33 -5.63
C PRO A 201 17.06 -2.20 -5.28
N LEU A 202 16.08 -1.95 -6.16
CA LEU A 202 15.02 -0.96 -6.00
C LEU A 202 13.67 -1.59 -5.58
N SER A 203 13.63 -2.90 -5.38
CA SER A 203 12.38 -3.65 -5.18
C SER A 203 12.23 -4.19 -3.76
N GLY A 204 11.08 -3.89 -3.16
CA GLY A 204 10.71 -4.27 -1.79
C GLY A 204 10.53 -3.07 -0.85
N THR A 205 10.30 -3.37 0.43
CA THR A 205 10.08 -2.37 1.48
C THR A 205 11.37 -1.63 1.85
N GLU A 206 12.50 -2.32 2.04
CA GLU A 206 13.78 -1.69 2.41
C GLU A 206 14.35 -0.74 1.35
N PRO A 207 14.30 -1.03 0.04
CA PRO A 207 14.63 -0.02 -0.97
C PRO A 207 13.76 1.22 -0.90
N LEU A 208 12.46 1.08 -0.62
CA LEU A 208 11.55 2.20 -0.47
C LEU A 208 11.88 3.04 0.79
N ILE A 209 12.10 2.39 1.93
CA ILE A 209 12.57 3.00 3.18
C ILE A 209 13.83 3.84 2.93
N ARG A 210 14.82 3.26 2.24
CA ARG A 210 16.07 3.97 1.90
C ARG A 210 15.86 5.15 0.96
N ALA A 211 15.00 5.01 -0.05
CA ALA A 211 14.71 6.08 -1.00
C ALA A 211 13.93 7.25 -0.35
N MET A 212 13.09 6.95 0.64
CA MET A 212 12.40 7.96 1.46
C MET A 212 13.33 8.59 2.52
N GLY A 213 14.45 7.94 2.85
CA GLY A 213 15.36 8.41 3.89
C GLY A 213 14.80 8.26 5.30
N LEU A 214 13.96 7.25 5.56
CA LEU A 214 13.33 7.06 6.86
C LEU A 214 14.33 6.55 7.91
N THR A 215 14.22 7.06 9.13
CA THR A 215 15.02 6.60 10.28
C THR A 215 14.34 5.45 11.01
N THR A 216 15.11 4.45 11.44
CA THR A 216 14.58 3.37 12.29
C THR A 216 14.09 3.91 13.63
N ILE A 217 12.88 3.52 14.01
CA ILE A 217 12.26 3.78 15.32
C ILE A 217 12.26 2.45 16.09
N THR A 218 12.92 2.44 17.25
CA THR A 218 12.98 1.27 18.16
C THR A 218 12.35 1.55 19.54
N GLY A 219 11.86 2.77 19.73
CA GLY A 219 11.21 3.24 20.95
C GLY A 219 10.43 4.53 20.71
N THR A 220 9.70 4.97 21.75
CA THR A 220 8.87 6.18 21.65
C THR A 220 9.69 7.37 21.18
N THR A 221 9.24 7.98 20.10
CA THR A 221 9.96 9.03 19.36
C THR A 221 9.07 10.27 19.25
N GLN A 222 9.67 11.44 19.44
CA GLN A 222 9.03 12.73 19.23
C GLN A 222 9.94 13.63 18.41
N ASP A 223 9.38 14.31 17.42
CA ASP A 223 10.07 15.30 16.61
C ASP A 223 9.10 16.45 16.30
N ALA A 224 9.42 17.65 16.79
CA ALA A 224 8.63 18.84 16.56
C ALA A 224 8.61 19.29 15.09
N VAL A 225 9.59 18.83 14.28
CA VAL A 225 9.69 19.09 12.83
C VAL A 225 8.98 17.99 12.02
N GLY A 226 8.49 16.95 12.70
CA GLY A 226 7.69 15.88 12.11
C GLY A 226 8.50 14.63 11.77
N ILE A 227 7.90 13.47 12.04
CA ILE A 227 8.54 12.15 11.94
C ILE A 227 8.61 11.68 10.50
N ARG A 228 9.77 11.13 10.13
CA ARG A 228 10.01 10.36 8.90
C ARG A 228 10.73 9.08 9.31
N GLY A 229 9.97 8.09 9.75
CA GLY A 229 10.50 6.92 10.43
C GLY A 229 9.90 5.61 9.97
N VAL A 230 10.59 4.53 10.32
CA VAL A 230 10.16 3.16 10.09
C VAL A 230 10.22 2.35 11.37
N VAL A 231 9.15 1.62 11.65
CA VAL A 231 9.10 0.57 12.67
C VAL A 231 9.10 -0.79 11.98
N ARG A 232 9.98 -1.69 12.42
CA ARG A 232 10.13 -3.04 11.86
C ARG A 232 9.59 -4.07 12.84
N PHE A 233 8.50 -4.73 12.48
CA PHE A 233 7.82 -5.73 13.27
C PHE A 233 8.39 -7.13 13.04
N VAL A 234 8.63 -7.87 14.11
CA VAL A 234 9.11 -9.26 14.05
C VAL A 234 7.93 -10.25 13.99
N PRO A 235 8.13 -11.46 13.45
CA PRO A 235 7.13 -12.53 13.54
C PRO A 235 6.70 -12.77 15.00
N PRO A 236 5.40 -13.07 15.27
CA PRO A 236 4.39 -13.52 14.32
C PRO A 236 3.59 -12.39 13.65
N ALA A 237 4.06 -11.13 13.67
CA ALA A 237 3.46 -10.11 12.81
C ALA A 237 3.43 -10.57 11.34
N SER A 238 2.37 -10.21 10.63
CA SER A 238 2.10 -10.59 9.25
C SER A 238 1.70 -9.37 8.43
N HIS A 239 1.66 -9.54 7.11
CA HIS A 239 1.29 -8.49 6.15
C HIS A 239 0.00 -7.74 6.53
N GLY A 240 -1.00 -8.47 7.07
CA GLY A 240 -2.29 -7.94 7.46
C GLY A 240 -2.39 -7.40 8.89
N SER A 241 -1.30 -7.40 9.68
CA SER A 241 -1.36 -7.14 11.12
C SER A 241 -1.92 -5.77 11.51
N LEU A 242 -1.84 -4.74 10.65
CA LEU A 242 -2.49 -3.45 10.94
C LEU A 242 -4.02 -3.58 11.05
N LEU A 243 -4.62 -4.50 10.28
CA LEU A 243 -6.08 -4.63 10.12
C LEU A 243 -6.65 -5.84 10.85
N SER A 244 -5.83 -6.87 11.11
CA SER A 244 -6.29 -8.16 11.63
C SER A 244 -5.41 -8.66 12.77
N PRO A 245 -5.98 -8.93 13.97
CA PRO A 245 -5.25 -9.49 15.10
C PRO A 245 -5.04 -11.01 15.02
N THR A 246 -5.51 -11.67 13.96
CA THR A 246 -5.55 -13.15 13.89
C THR A 246 -4.18 -13.80 14.07
N ASP A 247 -3.14 -13.28 13.41
CA ASP A 247 -1.80 -13.88 13.47
C ASP A 247 -1.00 -13.41 14.70
N SER A 248 -1.14 -12.13 15.06
CA SER A 248 -0.42 -11.51 16.17
C SER A 248 -1.22 -10.37 16.80
N PRO A 249 -2.02 -10.64 17.85
CA PRO A 249 -2.79 -9.60 18.53
C PRO A 249 -1.92 -8.47 19.10
N SER A 250 -0.73 -8.78 19.61
CA SER A 250 0.19 -7.77 20.17
C SER A 250 0.75 -6.86 19.07
N ALA A 251 1.17 -7.40 17.94
CA ALA A 251 1.64 -6.58 16.81
C ALA A 251 0.51 -5.71 16.25
N THR A 252 -0.72 -6.20 16.19
CA THR A 252 -1.88 -5.40 15.77
C THR A 252 -2.14 -4.23 16.70
N VAL A 253 -2.15 -4.47 18.00
CA VAL A 253 -2.33 -3.40 19.00
C VAL A 253 -1.22 -2.37 18.89
N GLU A 254 0.03 -2.82 18.75
CA GLU A 254 1.18 -1.92 18.61
C GLU A 254 1.11 -1.09 17.32
N MET A 255 0.92 -1.71 16.15
CA MET A 255 0.77 -1.00 14.87
C MET A 255 -0.38 0.02 14.90
N GLN A 256 -1.52 -0.33 15.52
CA GLN A 256 -2.65 0.59 15.64
C GLN A 256 -2.38 1.72 16.65
N GLY A 257 -1.64 1.45 17.72
CA GLY A 257 -1.20 2.45 18.69
C GLY A 257 -0.22 3.45 18.09
N GLU A 258 0.78 2.97 17.36
CA GLU A 258 1.73 3.79 16.61
C GLU A 258 1.01 4.65 15.57
N MET A 259 0.12 4.05 14.76
CA MET A 259 -0.74 4.75 13.81
C MET A 259 -1.57 5.85 14.49
N ALA A 260 -2.26 5.53 15.60
CA ALA A 260 -3.09 6.49 16.32
C ALA A 260 -2.25 7.64 16.87
N SER A 261 -1.08 7.37 17.44
CA SER A 261 -0.18 8.41 17.96
C SER A 261 0.36 9.32 16.85
N MET A 262 0.68 8.77 15.68
CA MET A 262 1.11 9.53 14.51
C MET A 262 -0.01 10.46 14.02
N ILE A 263 -1.24 9.97 13.95
CA ILE A 263 -2.41 10.75 13.53
C ILE A 263 -2.74 11.86 14.54
N VAL A 264 -2.92 11.50 15.81
CA VAL A 264 -3.36 12.43 16.87
C VAL A 264 -2.32 13.54 17.11
N SER A 265 -1.04 13.24 16.92
CA SER A 265 0.04 14.23 17.09
C SER A 265 0.28 15.11 15.85
N GLY A 266 -0.47 14.92 14.76
CA GLY A 266 -0.20 15.59 13.49
C GLY A 266 1.18 15.23 12.90
N GLY A 267 1.66 14.02 13.18
CA GLY A 267 2.91 13.49 12.66
C GLY A 267 4.15 13.79 13.52
N THR A 268 3.99 14.28 14.75
CA THR A 268 5.10 14.70 15.62
C THR A 268 5.50 13.68 16.68
N ALA A 269 4.72 12.61 16.86
CA ALA A 269 5.00 11.56 17.84
C ALA A 269 4.63 10.17 17.32
N VAL A 270 5.46 9.18 17.66
CA VAL A 270 5.18 7.75 17.53
C VAL A 270 5.43 7.12 18.90
N VAL A 271 4.37 6.55 19.48
CA VAL A 271 4.43 5.91 20.79
C VAL A 271 4.60 4.41 20.62
N VAL A 272 5.75 3.90 21.04
CA VAL A 272 6.04 2.47 21.11
C VAL A 272 5.67 1.96 22.51
N ASN A 273 4.67 1.09 22.61
CA ASN A 273 4.18 0.54 23.89
C ASN A 273 4.70 -0.87 24.16
N ASP A 274 4.82 -1.69 23.11
CA ASP A 274 5.37 -3.04 23.17
C ASP A 274 6.63 -3.16 22.31
N PRO A 275 7.82 -2.80 22.85
CA PRO A 275 9.07 -2.95 22.11
C PRO A 275 9.42 -4.41 21.77
N THR A 276 8.73 -5.41 22.37
CA THR A 276 9.05 -6.83 22.13
C THR A 276 8.57 -7.35 20.78
N VAL A 277 7.63 -6.64 20.12
CA VAL A 277 7.13 -7.00 18.79
C VAL A 277 7.87 -6.31 17.66
N ILE A 278 8.91 -5.52 17.96
CA ILE A 278 9.72 -4.79 16.97
C ILE A 278 11.21 -5.13 17.07
N VAL A 279 11.96 -4.88 15.99
CA VAL A 279 13.41 -5.01 15.97
C VAL A 279 14.04 -3.93 16.86
N GLN A 280 14.97 -4.32 17.74
CA GLN A 280 15.55 -3.43 18.75
C GLN A 280 16.90 -2.83 18.36
N GLU A 281 17.75 -3.56 17.59
CA GLU A 281 19.02 -3.10 17.00
C GLU A 281 19.38 -3.95 15.78
#